data_AF-A0A1M6CD72-F1
#
_entry.id   AF-A0A1M6CD72-F1
#
_cell.length_a   1.000
_cell.length_b   1.000
_cell.length_c   1.000
_cell.angle_alpha   90.00
_cell.angle_beta   90.00
_cell.angle_gamma   90.00
#
_symmetry.space_group_name_H-M   'P 1'
#
loop_
_entity.id
_entity.type
_entity.pdbx_description
1 polymer ?
#
loop_
_entity_poly.entity_id
_entity_poly.type
_entity_poly.pdbx_seq_one_letter_code
_entity_poly.pdbx_strand_id
1 'polypeptide(L)'
;MNPTSTKEVNQKEKELYYAVLSFLKAVRKSGKTSDAEWRDYHKKLLSIAPTPDMGKAADMWTMDNLDQFSPDNTQLPPLNDMDYVTNISPKFASQLMEALYYGMLNLTQANLISDEIQDADPDCVSTASLEELLVKLWIGNAKSYKKIVLN
;
A
#
# COMPACT_ATOMS: atom_id res chain seq x y z
N MET A 1 10.49 2.87 -28.62
CA MET A 1 10.10 2.64 -27.21
C MET A 1 10.01 1.14 -27.03
N ASN A 2 10.88 0.54 -26.20
CA ASN A 2 10.74 -0.88 -25.88
C ASN A 2 9.47 -1.08 -25.06
N PRO A 3 8.65 -2.09 -25.35
CA PRO A 3 7.58 -2.47 -24.45
C PRO A 3 8.23 -2.91 -23.13
N THR A 4 8.06 -2.10 -22.08
CA THR A 4 8.44 -2.45 -20.72
C THR A 4 7.78 -3.78 -20.40
N SER A 5 8.58 -4.78 -20.01
CA SER A 5 8.03 -6.11 -19.72
C SER A 5 7.06 -6.01 -18.55
N THR A 6 5.96 -6.77 -18.56
CA THR A 6 5.02 -6.86 -17.42
C THR A 6 5.76 -7.12 -16.11
N LYS A 7 6.86 -7.88 -16.15
CA LYS A 7 7.72 -8.11 -14.97
C LYS A 7 8.40 -6.83 -14.45
N GLU A 8 8.90 -5.97 -15.33
CA GLU A 8 9.50 -4.69 -14.94
C GLU A 8 8.46 -3.72 -14.38
N VAL A 9 7.25 -3.71 -14.94
CA VAL A 9 6.14 -2.89 -14.41
C VAL A 9 5.76 -3.35 -13.00
N ASN A 10 5.56 -4.66 -12.81
CA ASN A 10 5.22 -5.22 -11.50
C ASN A 10 6.31 -4.93 -10.45
N GLN A 11 7.58 -5.02 -10.83
CA GLN A 11 8.70 -4.71 -9.94
C GLN A 11 8.70 -3.23 -9.54
N LYS A 12 8.49 -2.33 -10.49
CA LYS A 12 8.38 -0.89 -10.21
C LYS A 12 7.16 -0.54 -9.35
N GLU A 13 6.02 -1.17 -9.58
CA GLU A 13 4.83 -1.00 -8.75
C GLU A 13 5.08 -1.46 -7.31
N LYS A 14 5.81 -2.57 -7.13
CA LYS A 14 6.25 -3.05 -5.82
C LYS A 14 7.21 -2.08 -5.13
N GLU A 15 8.21 -1.58 -5.84
CA GLU A 15 9.15 -0.57 -5.32
C GLU A 15 8.43 0.71 -4.91
N LEU A 16 7.46 1.15 -5.71
CA LEU A 16 6.64 2.32 -5.44
C LEU A 16 5.81 2.14 -4.16
N TYR A 17 5.12 1.02 -4.02
CA TYR A 17 4.37 0.66 -2.81
C TYR A 17 5.25 0.75 -1.56
N TYR A 18 6.43 0.12 -1.60
CA TYR A 18 7.35 0.12 -0.45
C TYR A 18 7.98 1.47 -0.16
N ALA A 19 8.20 2.31 -1.18
CA ALA A 19 8.68 3.67 -0.97
C ALA A 19 7.66 4.51 -0.21
N VAL A 20 6.38 4.42 -0.58
CA VAL A 20 5.28 5.11 0.12
C VAL A 20 5.13 4.59 1.54
N LEU A 21 5.01 3.28 1.70
CA LEU A 21 4.86 2.67 3.03
C LEU A 21 6.03 3.02 3.96
N SER A 22 7.27 2.94 3.47
CA SER A 22 8.45 3.29 4.27
C SER A 22 8.47 4.75 4.67
N PHE A 23 8.03 5.64 3.78
CA PHE A 23 7.96 7.06 4.07
C PHE A 23 6.89 7.36 5.14
N LEU A 24 5.68 6.81 4.99
CA LEU A 24 4.62 6.94 5.99
C LEU A 24 5.06 6.40 7.36
N LYS A 25 5.75 5.25 7.39
CA LYS A 25 6.36 4.69 8.61
C LYS A 25 7.33 5.66 9.26
N ALA A 26 8.21 6.28 8.47
CA ALA A 26 9.18 7.23 8.97
C ALA A 26 8.50 8.47 9.57
N VAL A 27 7.57 9.10 8.83
CA VAL A 27 6.83 10.30 9.26
C VAL A 27 6.03 10.03 10.52
N ARG A 28 5.37 8.86 10.64
CA ARG A 28 4.63 8.48 11.84
C ARG A 28 5.53 8.27 13.04
N LYS A 29 6.70 7.65 12.84
CA LYS A 29 7.67 7.42 13.92
C LYS A 29 8.28 8.73 14.43
N SER A 30 8.55 9.69 13.55
CA SER A 30 9.10 11.00 13.91
C SER A 30 8.04 12.01 14.35
N GLY A 31 6.78 11.79 14.00
CA GLY A 31 5.66 12.71 14.20
C GLY A 31 5.69 13.94 13.29
N LYS A 32 6.67 14.03 12.38
CA LYS A 32 6.86 15.16 11.46
C LYS A 32 7.74 14.78 10.28
N THR A 33 7.63 15.50 9.18
CA THR A 33 8.52 15.40 8.03
C THR A 33 9.14 16.76 7.75
N SER A 34 10.41 16.77 7.35
CA SER A 34 11.11 17.97 6.90
C SER A 34 11.02 18.15 5.38
N ASP A 35 11.18 19.38 4.89
CA ASP A 35 11.21 19.65 3.45
C ASP A 35 12.27 18.85 2.69
N ALA A 36 13.39 18.53 3.36
CA ALA A 36 14.45 17.71 2.77
C ALA A 36 13.97 16.27 2.55
N GLU A 37 13.37 15.65 3.57
CA GLU A 37 12.80 14.31 3.48
C GLU A 37 11.67 14.25 2.45
N TRP A 38 10.82 15.28 2.39
CA TRP A 38 9.77 15.38 1.38
C TRP A 38 10.32 15.44 -0.04
N ARG A 39 11.33 16.28 -0.29
CA ARG A 39 11.98 16.38 -1.60
C ARG A 39 12.65 15.08 -2.02
N ASP A 40 13.31 14.39 -1.09
CA ASP A 40 13.98 13.13 -1.37
C ASP A 40 12.98 12.02 -1.66
N TYR A 41 11.87 11.99 -0.91
CA TYR A 41 10.73 11.13 -1.20
C TYR A 41 10.16 11.38 -2.60
N HIS A 42 9.87 12.63 -2.95
CA HIS A 42 9.32 12.99 -4.26
C HIS A 42 10.26 12.61 -5.41
N LYS A 43 11.58 12.87 -5.27
CA LYS A 43 12.59 12.42 -6.23
C LYS A 43 12.60 10.91 -6.40
N LYS A 44 12.49 10.17 -5.29
CA LYS A 44 12.46 8.71 -5.29
C LYS A 44 11.22 8.18 -6.01
N LEU A 45 10.04 8.76 -5.79
CA LEU A 45 8.83 8.38 -6.53
C LEU A 45 9.01 8.55 -8.04
N LEU A 46 9.56 9.68 -8.47
CA LEU A 46 9.78 9.96 -9.90
C LEU A 46 10.75 8.97 -10.56
N SER A 47 11.73 8.43 -9.82
CA SER A 47 12.69 7.48 -10.37
C SER A 47 12.16 6.05 -10.48
N ILE A 48 11.28 5.64 -9.55
CA ILE A 48 10.77 4.26 -9.47
C ILE A 48 9.37 4.09 -10.07
N ALA A 49 8.62 5.17 -10.26
CA ALA A 49 7.26 5.07 -10.78
C ALA A 49 7.26 4.47 -12.21
N PRO A 50 6.34 3.53 -12.51
CA PRO A 50 6.20 2.98 -13.86
C PRO A 50 5.89 4.05 -14.91
N THR A 51 5.17 5.10 -14.51
CA THR A 51 4.85 6.28 -15.34
C THR A 51 4.93 7.54 -14.48
N PRO A 52 5.20 8.73 -15.07
CA PRO A 52 5.17 9.99 -14.33
C PRO A 52 3.83 10.27 -13.65
N ASP A 53 2.75 9.85 -14.30
CA ASP A 53 1.39 9.96 -13.77
C ASP A 53 1.17 9.13 -12.52
N MET A 54 1.74 7.93 -12.48
CA MET A 54 1.68 7.07 -11.30
C MET A 54 2.48 7.67 -10.13
N GLY A 55 3.64 8.28 -10.41
CA GLY A 55 4.44 8.99 -9.41
C GLY A 55 3.66 10.14 -8.77
N LYS A 56 2.99 10.97 -9.59
CA LYS A 56 2.11 12.05 -9.10
C LYS A 56 0.93 11.52 -8.29
N ALA A 57 0.30 10.45 -8.75
CA ALA A 57 -0.83 9.85 -8.04
C ALA A 57 -0.43 9.32 -6.66
N ALA A 58 0.74 8.67 -6.56
CA ALA A 58 1.30 8.21 -5.30
C ALA A 58 1.69 9.37 -4.36
N ASP A 59 2.23 10.46 -4.90
CA ASP A 59 2.58 11.66 -4.15
C ASP A 59 1.33 12.33 -3.54
N MET A 60 0.31 12.58 -4.36
CA MET A 60 -0.98 13.15 -3.91
C MET A 60 -1.63 12.27 -2.85
N TRP A 61 -1.73 10.96 -3.12
CA TRP A 61 -2.29 10.01 -2.17
C TRP A 61 -1.55 10.05 -0.83
N THR A 62 -0.22 10.24 -0.84
CA THR A 62 0.59 10.28 0.39
C THR A 62 0.36 11.56 1.18
N MET A 63 0.21 12.71 0.50
CA MET A 63 -0.18 13.96 1.15
C MET A 63 -1.53 13.82 1.82
N ASP A 64 -2.54 13.34 1.09
CA ASP A 64 -3.89 13.17 1.63
C ASP A 64 -3.96 12.13 2.74
N ASN A 65 -3.16 11.06 2.67
CA ASN A 65 -3.04 10.10 3.77
C ASN A 65 -2.46 10.75 5.02
N LEU A 66 -1.45 11.60 4.89
CA LEU A 66 -0.87 12.28 6.06
C LEU A 66 -1.82 13.32 6.65
N ASP A 67 -2.62 13.99 5.82
CA ASP A 67 -3.59 15.00 6.25
C ASP A 67 -4.86 14.39 6.88
N GLN A 68 -5.41 13.33 6.27
CA GLN A 68 -6.69 12.74 6.67
C GLN A 68 -6.53 11.62 7.69
N PHE A 69 -5.44 10.86 7.58
CA PHE A 69 -5.20 9.73 8.45
C PHE A 69 -4.43 10.26 9.65
N SER A 70 -5.11 10.42 10.78
CA SER A 70 -4.47 10.35 12.09
C SER A 70 -4.99 9.07 12.72
N PRO A 71 -4.25 7.95 12.65
CA PRO A 71 -4.50 6.90 13.60
C PRO A 71 -4.09 7.51 14.93
N ASP A 72 -5.07 8.14 15.60
CA ASP A 72 -5.02 8.24 17.05
C ASP A 72 -4.65 6.84 17.56
N ASN A 73 -4.08 6.74 18.76
CA ASN A 73 -3.78 5.45 19.41
C ASN A 73 -5.03 4.52 19.58
N THR A 74 -6.16 4.86 18.98
CA THR A 74 -7.29 3.99 18.70
C THR A 74 -6.83 2.71 18.02
N GLN A 75 -7.22 1.60 18.64
CA GLN A 75 -7.13 0.27 18.04
C GLN A 75 -7.65 0.31 16.61
N LEU A 76 -6.89 -0.29 15.70
CA LEU A 76 -7.37 -0.54 14.35
C LEU A 76 -8.71 -1.26 14.43
N PRO A 77 -9.68 -0.92 13.56
CA PRO A 77 -10.92 -1.66 13.50
C PRO A 77 -10.61 -3.15 13.30
N PRO A 78 -11.31 -4.05 13.99
CA PRO A 78 -11.09 -5.48 13.83
C PRO A 78 -11.36 -5.87 12.38
N LEU A 79 -10.42 -6.62 11.80
CA LEU A 79 -10.63 -7.29 10.52
C LEU A 79 -11.32 -8.63 10.78
N ASN A 80 -12.18 -9.04 9.83
CA ASN A 80 -12.88 -10.32 9.92
C ASN A 80 -11.89 -11.48 9.97
N ASP A 81 -12.10 -12.40 10.92
CA ASP A 81 -11.40 -13.69 11.08
C ASP A 81 -9.87 -13.65 10.91
N MET A 82 -9.24 -12.63 11.47
CA MET A 82 -7.78 -12.52 11.49
C MET A 82 -7.07 -13.73 12.12
N ASP A 83 -7.76 -14.45 13.00
CA ASP A 83 -7.25 -15.70 13.56
C ASP A 83 -7.03 -16.77 12.47
N TYR A 84 -7.95 -16.87 11.50
CA TYR A 84 -7.82 -17.77 10.36
C TYR A 84 -6.69 -17.35 9.43
N VAL A 85 -6.65 -16.06 9.06
CA VAL A 85 -5.57 -15.51 8.22
C VAL A 85 -4.20 -15.69 8.87
N THR A 86 -4.12 -15.52 10.20
CA THR A 86 -2.89 -15.73 10.97
C THR A 86 -2.47 -17.20 10.95
N ASN A 87 -3.41 -18.15 10.99
CA ASN A 87 -3.10 -19.57 10.90
C ASN A 87 -2.56 -19.99 9.52
N ILE A 88 -3.02 -19.37 8.44
CA ILE A 88 -2.49 -19.60 7.08
C ILE A 88 -1.11 -18.95 6.94
N SER A 89 -1.00 -17.66 7.27
CA SER A 89 0.24 -16.91 7.13
C SER A 89 0.31 -15.77 8.14
N PRO A 90 1.03 -15.97 9.26
CA PRO A 90 1.25 -14.90 10.25
C PRO A 90 1.96 -13.68 9.64
N LYS A 91 2.84 -13.93 8.67
CA LYS A 91 3.56 -12.88 7.95
C LYS A 91 2.61 -12.02 7.13
N PHE A 92 1.66 -12.64 6.43
CA PHE A 92 0.69 -11.89 5.67
C PHE A 92 -0.28 -11.13 6.56
N ALA A 93 -0.78 -11.75 7.63
CA ALA A 93 -1.61 -11.07 8.62
C ALA A 93 -0.94 -9.78 9.13
N SER A 94 0.37 -9.85 9.42
CA SER A 94 1.17 -8.68 9.80
C SER A 94 1.25 -7.62 8.70
N GLN A 95 1.44 -8.02 7.44
CA GLN A 95 1.49 -7.10 6.29
C GLN A 95 0.12 -6.43 6.02
N LEU A 96 -0.98 -7.16 6.17
CA LEU A 96 -2.33 -6.65 6.01
C LEU A 96 -2.66 -5.60 7.08
N MET A 97 -2.35 -5.92 8.34
CA MET A 97 -2.51 -4.99 9.46
C MET A 97 -1.63 -3.75 9.30
N GLU A 98 -0.39 -3.91 8.83
CA GLU A 98 0.49 -2.78 8.53
C GLU A 98 -0.07 -1.90 7.41
N ALA A 99 -0.55 -2.51 6.32
CA ALA A 99 -1.16 -1.79 5.21
C ALA A 99 -2.39 -1.00 5.65
N LEU A 100 -3.26 -1.58 6.49
CA LEU A 100 -4.40 -0.89 7.07
C LEU A 100 -3.98 0.25 8.01
N TYR A 101 -2.98 0.03 8.86
CA TYR A 101 -2.49 1.02 9.82
C TYR A 101 -1.93 2.27 9.16
N TYR A 102 -1.17 2.08 8.09
CA TYR A 102 -0.62 3.19 7.30
C TYR A 102 -1.60 3.67 6.21
N GLY A 103 -2.85 3.23 6.27
CA GLY A 103 -3.92 3.65 5.36
C GLY A 103 -3.69 3.26 3.90
N MET A 104 -2.72 2.39 3.59
CA MET A 104 -2.46 1.84 2.25
C MET A 104 -3.69 1.11 1.69
N LEU A 105 -4.51 0.57 2.58
CA LEU A 105 -5.82 -0.03 2.29
C LEU A 105 -6.86 0.57 3.23
N ASN A 106 -8.11 0.61 2.77
CA ASN A 106 -9.24 0.88 3.65
C ASN A 106 -9.78 -0.43 4.26
N LEU A 107 -10.64 -0.30 5.28
CA LEU A 107 -11.22 -1.44 6.00
C LEU A 107 -11.98 -2.40 5.07
N THR A 108 -12.76 -1.88 4.14
CA THR A 108 -13.51 -2.70 3.17
C THR A 108 -12.58 -3.57 2.33
N GLN A 109 -11.48 -3.00 1.84
CA GLN A 109 -10.49 -3.72 1.06
C GLN A 109 -9.74 -4.77 1.88
N ALA A 110 -9.39 -4.43 3.12
CA ALA A 110 -8.73 -5.38 4.01
C ALA A 110 -9.65 -6.56 4.35
N ASN A 111 -10.95 -6.33 4.56
CA ASN A 111 -11.93 -7.40 4.76
C ASN A 111 -12.11 -8.27 3.51
N LEU A 112 -12.21 -7.68 2.32
CA LEU A 112 -12.29 -8.45 1.07
C LEU A 112 -11.10 -9.40 0.89
N ILE A 113 -9.88 -8.95 1.21
CA ILE A 113 -8.70 -9.81 1.16
C ILE A 113 -8.77 -10.91 2.22
N SER A 114 -9.26 -10.60 3.42
CA SER A 114 -9.45 -11.60 4.47
C SER A 114 -10.40 -12.70 4.00
N ASP A 115 -11.54 -12.31 3.44
CA ASP A 115 -12.57 -13.24 2.91
C ASP A 115 -12.00 -14.09 1.75
N GLU A 116 -11.26 -13.48 0.80
CA GLU A 116 -10.62 -14.21 -0.30
C GLU A 116 -9.62 -15.27 0.17
N ILE A 117 -8.92 -15.03 1.28
CA ILE A 117 -7.98 -15.99 1.87
C ILE A 117 -8.71 -17.13 2.56
N GLN A 118 -9.88 -16.88 3.13
CA GLN A 118 -10.72 -17.92 3.72
C GLN A 118 -11.26 -18.89 2.67
N ASP A 119 -11.65 -18.35 1.52
CA ASP A 119 -12.19 -19.14 0.41
C ASP A 119 -11.09 -19.86 -0.40
N ALA A 120 -9.83 -19.47 -0.23
CA ALA A 120 -8.71 -20.06 -0.94
C ALA A 120 -8.21 -21.34 -0.27
N ASP A 121 -7.73 -22.28 -1.10
CA ASP A 121 -7.00 -23.45 -0.60
C ASP A 121 -5.68 -22.99 0.05
N PRO A 122 -5.44 -23.26 1.34
CA PRO A 122 -4.21 -22.85 2.03
C PRO A 122 -2.93 -23.29 1.32
N ASP A 123 -2.95 -24.43 0.63
CA ASP A 123 -1.78 -24.95 -0.10
C ASP A 123 -1.49 -24.17 -1.39
N CYS A 124 -2.44 -23.38 -1.87
CA CYS A 124 -2.32 -22.53 -3.06
C CYS A 124 -1.97 -21.07 -2.73
N VAL A 125 -2.02 -20.68 -1.45
CA VAL A 125 -1.78 -19.31 -1.01
C VAL A 125 -0.33 -19.09 -0.60
N SER A 126 0.46 -18.47 -1.48
CA SER A 126 1.84 -18.10 -1.16
C SER A 126 1.93 -16.69 -0.56
N THR A 127 2.92 -16.44 0.30
CA THR A 127 3.18 -15.08 0.81
C THR A 127 3.49 -14.09 -0.33
N ALA A 128 4.13 -14.55 -1.41
CA ALA A 128 4.45 -13.70 -2.55
C ALA A 128 3.19 -13.27 -3.31
N SER A 129 2.24 -14.19 -3.53
CA SER A 129 0.96 -13.86 -4.20
C SER A 129 0.11 -12.90 -3.36
N LEU A 130 0.15 -13.03 -2.04
CA LEU A 130 -0.58 -12.13 -1.14
C LEU A 130 0.06 -10.73 -1.06
N GLU A 131 1.39 -10.64 -1.08
CA GLU A 131 2.10 -9.37 -1.19
C GLU A 131 1.78 -8.67 -2.51
N GLU A 132 1.74 -9.42 -3.62
CA GLU A 132 1.33 -8.87 -4.93
C GLU A 132 -0.11 -8.35 -4.93
N LEU A 133 -1.02 -8.98 -4.18
CA LEU A 133 -2.40 -8.52 -4.02
C LEU A 133 -2.46 -7.17 -3.30
N LEU A 134 -1.72 -7.01 -2.19
CA LEU A 134 -1.62 -5.73 -1.47
C LEU A 134 -1.10 -4.60 -2.39
N VAL A 135 -0.02 -4.88 -3.12
CA VAL A 135 0.57 -3.93 -4.07
C VAL A 135 -0.46 -3.53 -5.13
N LYS A 136 -1.11 -4.50 -5.78
CA LYS A 136 -2.11 -4.24 -6.83
C LYS A 136 -3.28 -3.40 -6.34
N LEU A 137 -3.81 -3.70 -5.16
CA LEU A 137 -4.94 -2.96 -4.58
C LEU A 137 -4.55 -1.52 -4.25
N TRP A 138 -3.40 -1.29 -3.61
CA TRP A 138 -2.93 0.06 -3.34
C TRP A 138 -2.64 0.84 -4.63
N ILE A 139 -2.00 0.22 -5.63
CA ILE A 139 -1.80 0.84 -6.95
C ILE A 139 -3.13 1.24 -7.57
N GLY A 140 -4.16 0.40 -7.46
CA GLY A 140 -5.53 0.70 -7.88
C GLY A 140 -6.12 1.91 -7.16
N ASN A 141 -5.91 2.01 -5.85
CA ASN A 141 -6.31 3.17 -5.03
C ASN A 141 -5.65 4.45 -5.51
N ALA A 142 -4.32 4.46 -5.63
CA ALA A 142 -3.58 5.62 -6.10
C ALA A 142 -4.03 6.06 -7.51
N LYS A 143 -4.20 5.12 -8.45
CA LYS A 143 -4.71 5.40 -9.81
C LYS A 143 -6.12 6.02 -9.80
N SER A 144 -7.00 5.52 -8.93
CA SER A 144 -8.38 6.01 -8.81
C SER A 144 -8.44 7.39 -8.16
N TYR A 145 -7.56 7.64 -7.20
CA TYR A 145 -7.45 8.90 -6.49
C TYR A 145 -7.19 10.08 -7.43
N LYS A 146 -6.28 9.91 -8.40
CA LYS A 146 -6.01 10.90 -9.45
C LYS A 146 -7.28 11.28 -10.24
N LYS A 147 -8.17 10.32 -10.54
CA LYS A 147 -9.41 10.57 -11.28
C LYS A 147 -10.42 11.39 -10.48
N ILE A 148 -10.36 11.31 -9.16
CA ILE A 148 -11.29 12.01 -8.25
C ILE A 148 -10.81 13.44 -7.99
N VAL A 149 -9.50 13.66 -7.83
CA VAL A 149 -8.95 14.97 -7.49
C VAL A 149 -8.70 15.87 -8.71
N LEU A 150 -8.56 15.30 -9.92
CA LEU A 150 -8.37 16.08 -11.16
C LEU A 150 -9.67 16.34 -11.96
N ASN A 151 -10.81 15.84 -11.49
CA ASN A 151 -12.14 16.20 -12.00
C ASN A 151 -12.74 17.33 -11.18
#